data_AF-A0A4Q4TRQ2-F1
#
_entry.id   AF-A0A4Q4TRQ2-F1
#
_cell.length_a   1.000
_cell.length_b   1.000
_cell.length_c   1.000
_cell.angle_alpha   90.00
_cell.angle_beta   90.00
_cell.angle_gamma   90.00
#
_symmetry.space_group_name_H-M   'P 1'
#
loop_
_entity.id
_entity.type
_entity.pdbx_description
1 polymer ?
#
loop_
_entity_poly.entity_id
_entity_poly.type
_entity_poly.pdbx_seq_one_letter_code
_entity_poly.pdbx_strand_id
1 'polypeptide(L)'
;MALTDADSGEESADCKQLRWKEVEQQTNKCFDSIRSDMLALDLNSESTPATKLERVEIMESVVQVLILEMVLGKSAPWNSHLPPAFALFEEIMACSGPSYQDQGQSKFASVLLGIGQPLWTKRGHGSHIWSPDQAGFRFCAGFLIFVDAVASTSIQETPTLLKYHPDILARIDEGTSVVSDAEIRLSSIVGCRNWVIRSIAEISALDSWKRGQIEANSLSVVDLVDRASGIANGLRNGILEIQNCPIAGSPPYLNHHAPFDMRPSPSASSKSTLIWAYAAQLYLTVVVSGWQLSNTEVRANVAQIIELFQTVPSYQLRALAWPLCVAGCLALESEESSFMTLFSNQGKVCTAGALDDVRQILEQVWQIRTTLHASTWNLASCFSILGSPVLLA
;
A
#
# COMPACT_ATOMS: atom_id res chain seq x y z
N MET A 1 -4.06 22.85 -13.29
CA MET A 1 -5.18 23.60 -12.66
C MET A 1 -6.41 23.58 -13.58
N ALA A 2 -6.86 22.38 -13.95
CA ALA A 2 -7.39 22.11 -15.29
C ALA A 2 -8.34 20.91 -15.35
N LEU A 3 -8.12 19.99 -14.41
CA LEU A 3 -8.83 18.73 -14.22
C LEU A 3 -9.67 18.78 -12.93
N THR A 4 -9.87 19.97 -12.37
CA THR A 4 -10.60 20.17 -11.11
C THR A 4 -11.84 21.01 -11.35
N ASP A 5 -12.94 20.68 -10.68
CA ASP A 5 -14.25 21.35 -10.81
C ASP A 5 -14.31 22.75 -10.18
N ALA A 6 -13.29 23.57 -10.37
CA ALA A 6 -13.28 24.95 -9.93
C ALA A 6 -14.21 25.85 -10.77
N ASP A 7 -14.69 25.35 -11.92
CA ASP A 7 -15.51 26.12 -12.85
C ASP A 7 -16.71 25.29 -13.29
N SER A 8 -17.92 25.83 -13.08
CA SER A 8 -19.22 25.15 -13.18
C SER A 8 -20.06 25.66 -14.36
N GLY A 9 -19.41 26.02 -15.47
CA GLY A 9 -20.07 26.27 -16.76
C GLY A 9 -20.12 25.01 -17.63
N GLU A 10 -21.16 24.84 -18.45
CA GLU A 10 -21.31 23.71 -19.38
C GLU A 10 -20.11 23.58 -20.34
N GLU A 11 -19.53 24.68 -20.82
CA GLU A 11 -18.31 24.69 -21.64
C GLU A 11 -17.06 24.14 -20.89
N SER A 12 -17.06 24.21 -19.55
CA SER A 12 -15.99 23.68 -18.70
C SER A 12 -16.08 22.15 -18.57
N ALA A 13 -17.27 21.56 -18.67
CA ALA A 13 -17.48 20.12 -18.57
C ALA A 13 -16.93 19.39 -19.80
N ASP A 14 -17.23 19.88 -21.01
CA ASP A 14 -16.72 19.30 -22.27
C ASP A 14 -15.19 19.40 -22.37
N CYS A 15 -14.62 20.54 -21.97
CA CYS A 15 -13.17 20.75 -21.96
C CYS A 15 -12.45 19.85 -20.94
N LYS A 16 -13.06 19.60 -19.78
CA LYS A 16 -12.54 18.62 -18.80
C LYS A 16 -12.62 17.20 -19.35
N GLN A 17 -13.74 16.82 -19.97
CA GLN A 17 -13.90 15.49 -20.55
C GLN A 17 -12.88 15.25 -21.67
N LEU A 18 -12.63 16.25 -22.52
CA LEU A 18 -11.57 16.21 -23.54
C LEU A 18 -10.18 16.04 -22.92
N ARG A 19 -9.87 16.76 -21.84
CA ARG A 19 -8.58 16.60 -21.16
C ARG A 19 -8.40 15.27 -20.44
N TRP A 20 -9.47 14.72 -19.85
CA TRP A 20 -9.43 13.38 -19.27
C TRP A 20 -9.21 12.32 -20.35
N LYS A 21 -9.90 12.43 -21.49
CA LYS A 21 -9.65 11.57 -22.66
C LYS A 21 -8.21 11.66 -23.16
N GLU A 22 -7.62 12.85 -23.17
CA GLU A 22 -6.21 13.02 -23.55
C GLU A 22 -5.27 12.33 -22.55
N VAL A 23 -5.48 12.50 -21.24
CA VAL A 23 -4.68 11.82 -20.20
C VAL A 23 -4.78 10.31 -20.32
N GLU A 24 -6.00 9.78 -20.51
CA GLU A 24 -6.23 8.36 -20.76
C GLU A 24 -5.51 7.88 -22.02
N GLN A 25 -5.61 8.64 -23.13
CA GLN A 25 -4.93 8.31 -24.38
C GLN A 25 -3.41 8.31 -24.24
N GLN A 26 -2.82 9.27 -23.53
CA GLN A 26 -1.37 9.33 -23.30
C GLN A 26 -0.89 8.21 -22.36
N THR A 27 -1.69 7.87 -21.35
CA THR A 27 -1.42 6.73 -20.46
C THR A 27 -1.40 5.41 -21.25
N ASN A 28 -2.39 5.20 -22.11
CA ASN A 28 -2.45 4.02 -22.99
C ASN A 28 -1.26 3.95 -23.96
N LYS A 29 -0.84 5.07 -24.56
CA LYS A 29 0.35 5.13 -25.42
C LYS A 29 1.65 4.79 -24.68
N CYS A 30 1.82 5.33 -23.47
CA CYS A 30 2.97 5.00 -22.63
C CYS A 30 3.02 3.50 -22.35
N PHE A 31 1.86 2.90 -22.06
CA PHE A 31 1.77 1.47 -21.83
C PHE A 31 2.03 0.61 -23.08
N ASP A 32 1.51 0.99 -24.25
CA ASP A 32 1.83 0.29 -25.50
C ASP A 32 3.33 0.32 -25.80
N SER A 33 4.01 1.43 -25.45
CA SER A 33 5.48 1.51 -25.51
C SER A 33 6.13 0.52 -24.54
N ILE A 34 5.74 0.51 -23.26
CA ILE A 34 6.29 -0.42 -22.24
C ILE A 34 6.07 -1.88 -22.64
N ARG A 35 4.88 -2.22 -23.16
CA ARG A 35 4.58 -3.56 -23.66
C ARG A 35 5.46 -3.92 -24.85
N SER A 36 5.66 -2.99 -25.78
CA SER A 36 6.55 -3.18 -26.91
C SER A 36 8.00 -3.39 -26.45
N ASP A 37 8.46 -2.66 -25.44
CA ASP A 37 9.80 -2.78 -24.87
C ASP A 37 9.97 -4.13 -24.15
N MET A 38 8.97 -4.56 -23.39
CA MET A 38 8.94 -5.87 -22.72
C MET A 38 8.95 -7.01 -23.75
N LEU A 39 8.12 -6.94 -24.80
CA LEU A 39 8.12 -7.92 -25.90
C LEU A 39 9.44 -7.90 -26.67
N ALA A 40 10.07 -6.74 -26.85
CA ALA A 40 11.38 -6.64 -27.49
C ALA A 40 12.47 -7.31 -26.65
N LEU A 41 12.43 -7.19 -25.31
CA LEU A 41 13.33 -7.94 -24.44
C LEU A 41 13.12 -9.45 -24.52
N ASP A 42 11.86 -9.90 -24.65
CA ASP A 42 11.49 -11.31 -24.74
C ASP A 42 11.86 -11.91 -26.11
N LEU A 43 11.71 -11.14 -27.19
CA LEU A 43 12.08 -11.51 -28.57
C LEU A 43 13.60 -11.50 -28.81
N ASN A 44 14.36 -10.68 -28.07
CA ASN A 44 15.84 -10.69 -28.12
C ASN A 44 16.47 -11.87 -27.36
N SER A 45 15.65 -12.72 -26.71
CA SER A 45 16.09 -13.91 -25.99
C SER A 45 16.85 -14.93 -26.84
N GLU A 46 16.72 -14.90 -28.17
CA GLU A 46 17.50 -15.78 -29.05
C GLU A 46 18.96 -15.35 -29.25
N SER A 47 19.38 -14.15 -28.83
CA SER A 47 20.78 -13.70 -29.04
C SER A 47 21.48 -13.02 -27.87
N THR A 48 20.79 -12.37 -26.91
CA THR A 48 21.39 -11.93 -25.63
C THR A 48 20.29 -11.70 -24.59
N PRO A 49 20.31 -12.38 -23.41
CA PRO A 49 19.30 -12.14 -22.38
C PRO A 49 19.43 -10.72 -21.83
N ALA A 50 18.28 -10.06 -21.58
CA ALA A 50 18.24 -8.73 -20.98
C ALA A 50 19.12 -8.65 -19.73
N THR A 51 19.73 -7.49 -19.49
CA THR A 51 20.50 -7.24 -18.27
C THR A 51 19.57 -7.08 -17.06
N LYS A 52 20.14 -7.16 -15.86
CA LYS A 52 19.36 -6.91 -14.63
C LYS A 52 18.90 -5.45 -14.53
N LEU A 53 19.71 -4.52 -15.02
CA LEU A 53 19.39 -3.09 -15.06
C LEU A 53 18.22 -2.80 -16.00
N GLU A 54 18.22 -3.35 -17.22
CA GLU A 54 17.11 -3.17 -18.17
C GLU A 54 15.77 -3.65 -17.60
N ARG A 55 15.76 -4.78 -16.87
CA ARG A 55 14.55 -5.25 -16.16
C ARG A 55 14.09 -4.28 -15.09
N VAL A 56 15.03 -3.69 -14.34
CA VAL A 56 14.72 -2.68 -13.32
C VAL A 56 14.07 -1.47 -13.98
N GLU A 57 14.65 -0.93 -15.06
CA GLU A 57 14.13 0.25 -15.77
C GLU A 57 12.69 0.03 -16.29
N ILE A 58 12.40 -1.17 -16.81
CA ILE A 58 11.03 -1.52 -17.22
C ILE A 58 10.10 -1.63 -16.01
N MET A 59 10.53 -2.30 -14.94
CA MET A 59 9.71 -2.41 -13.73
C MET A 59 9.41 -1.03 -13.13
N GLU A 60 10.39 -0.12 -13.12
CA GLU A 60 10.20 1.26 -12.69
C GLU A 60 9.18 1.99 -13.57
N SER A 61 9.21 1.79 -14.88
CA SER A 61 8.24 2.37 -15.82
C SER A 61 6.82 1.86 -15.56
N VAL A 62 6.64 0.55 -15.32
CA VAL A 62 5.35 -0.04 -14.96
C VAL A 62 4.84 0.53 -13.62
N VAL A 63 5.71 0.66 -12.63
CA VAL A 63 5.35 1.24 -11.32
C VAL A 63 4.96 2.72 -11.45
N GLN A 64 5.62 3.50 -12.31
CA GLN A 64 5.24 4.89 -12.57
C GLN A 64 3.83 5.00 -13.19
N VAL A 65 3.48 4.10 -14.12
CA VAL A 65 2.13 4.02 -14.68
C VAL A 65 1.11 3.66 -13.59
N LEU A 66 1.41 2.65 -12.77
CA LEU A 66 0.57 2.29 -11.62
C LEU A 66 0.32 3.50 -10.72
N ILE A 67 1.37 4.24 -10.34
CA ILE A 67 1.29 5.48 -9.54
C ILE A 67 0.35 6.51 -10.17
N LEU A 68 0.47 6.73 -11.48
CA LEU A 68 -0.41 7.63 -12.19
C LEU A 68 -1.86 7.16 -12.12
N GLU A 69 -2.11 5.87 -12.36
CA GLU A 69 -3.45 5.29 -12.37
C GLU A 69 -4.14 5.31 -11.00
N MET A 70 -3.41 5.14 -9.90
CA MET A 70 -4.00 5.30 -8.56
C MET A 70 -4.47 6.74 -8.30
N VAL A 71 -3.82 7.74 -8.92
CA VAL A 71 -4.29 9.13 -8.87
C VAL A 71 -5.58 9.31 -9.68
N LEU A 72 -5.79 8.50 -10.72
CA LEU A 72 -7.02 8.49 -11.53
C LEU A 72 -8.18 7.77 -10.84
N GLY A 73 -7.91 6.88 -9.88
CA GLY A 73 -8.92 6.12 -9.13
C GLY A 73 -9.57 5.01 -9.95
N LYS A 74 -10.83 4.69 -9.64
CA LYS A 74 -11.60 3.56 -10.22
C LYS A 74 -11.71 3.54 -11.75
N SER A 75 -11.42 4.66 -12.41
CA SER A 75 -11.46 4.76 -13.87
C SER A 75 -10.27 4.09 -14.55
N ALA A 76 -9.22 3.70 -13.81
CA ALA A 76 -7.99 3.14 -14.37
C ALA A 76 -7.84 1.62 -14.13
N PRO A 77 -7.32 0.85 -15.12
CA PRO A 77 -7.22 -0.60 -15.07
C PRO A 77 -5.97 -1.10 -14.31
N TRP A 78 -5.81 -0.65 -13.05
CA TRP A 78 -4.62 -0.89 -12.22
C TRP A 78 -4.24 -2.38 -12.09
N ASN A 79 -5.24 -3.27 -12.06
CA ASN A 79 -5.03 -4.70 -11.87
C ASN A 79 -4.32 -5.37 -13.06
N SER A 80 -4.41 -4.79 -14.26
CA SER A 80 -3.77 -5.33 -15.46
C SER A 80 -2.25 -5.20 -15.45
N HIS A 81 -1.71 -4.28 -14.64
CA HIS A 81 -0.27 -4.01 -14.55
C HIS A 81 0.44 -4.79 -13.44
N LEU A 82 -0.30 -5.34 -12.48
CA LEU A 82 0.30 -6.10 -11.38
C LEU A 82 1.00 -7.39 -11.83
N PRO A 83 0.41 -8.26 -12.68
CA PRO A 83 1.09 -9.47 -13.12
C PRO A 83 2.46 -9.24 -13.81
N PRO A 84 2.60 -8.33 -14.80
CA PRO A 84 3.91 -8.08 -15.40
C PRO A 84 4.88 -7.42 -14.43
N ALA A 85 4.43 -6.52 -13.54
CA ALA A 85 5.29 -5.93 -12.51
C ALA A 85 5.83 -6.99 -11.55
N PHE A 86 4.98 -7.93 -11.12
CA PHE A 86 5.38 -9.04 -10.25
C PHE A 86 6.34 -9.99 -10.96
N ALA A 87 6.09 -10.35 -12.22
CA ALA A 87 6.99 -11.20 -13.00
C ALA A 87 8.40 -10.58 -13.12
N LEU A 88 8.48 -9.30 -13.48
CA LEU A 88 9.76 -8.57 -13.55
C LEU A 88 10.47 -8.55 -12.20
N PHE A 89 9.73 -8.27 -11.13
CA PHE A 89 10.27 -8.28 -9.77
C PHE A 89 10.84 -9.66 -9.41
N GLU A 90 10.11 -10.74 -9.67
CA GLU A 90 10.55 -12.11 -9.37
C GLU A 90 11.81 -12.48 -10.15
N GLU A 91 11.90 -12.11 -11.43
CA GLU A 91 13.09 -12.29 -12.24
C GLU A 91 14.31 -11.54 -11.67
N ILE A 92 14.14 -10.27 -11.30
CA ILE A 92 15.21 -9.46 -10.70
C ILE A 92 15.70 -10.09 -9.38
N MET A 93 14.78 -10.61 -8.56
CA MET A 93 15.10 -11.29 -7.30
C MET A 93 15.81 -12.64 -7.55
N ALA A 94 15.45 -13.36 -8.62
CA ALA A 94 16.04 -14.64 -9.00
C ALA A 94 17.46 -14.51 -9.59
N CYS A 95 17.79 -13.40 -10.26
CA CYS A 95 19.10 -13.12 -10.86
C CYS A 95 20.24 -12.85 -9.84
N SER A 96 20.24 -13.52 -8.68
CA SER A 96 21.28 -13.42 -7.66
C SER A 96 22.36 -14.47 -7.93
N GLY A 97 23.47 -14.06 -8.54
CA GLY A 97 24.61 -14.95 -8.80
C GLY A 97 25.29 -15.47 -7.51
N PRO A 98 26.04 -16.57 -7.57
CA PRO A 98 26.62 -17.25 -6.39
C PRO A 98 27.80 -16.52 -5.71
N SER A 99 28.07 -15.24 -6.02
CA SER A 99 29.42 -14.65 -5.83
C SER A 99 29.65 -13.74 -4.62
N TYR A 100 28.68 -13.55 -3.71
CA TYR A 100 28.88 -12.67 -2.52
C TYR A 100 28.47 -13.29 -1.18
N GLN A 101 28.33 -14.62 -1.11
CA GLN A 101 27.92 -15.31 0.12
C GLN A 101 28.97 -15.26 1.26
N ASP A 102 30.15 -14.68 1.04
CA ASP A 102 31.27 -14.75 1.99
C ASP A 102 31.43 -13.52 2.91
N GLN A 103 30.49 -12.54 2.88
CA GLN A 103 30.63 -11.28 3.64
C GLN A 103 29.47 -10.92 4.58
N GLY A 104 28.53 -11.84 4.88
CA GLY A 104 27.43 -11.54 5.79
C GLY A 104 26.43 -10.48 5.28
N GLN A 105 26.40 -10.24 3.97
CA GLN A 105 25.43 -9.36 3.31
C GLN A 105 24.08 -10.06 3.15
N SER A 106 22.98 -9.30 3.20
CA SER A 106 21.64 -9.84 3.00
C SER A 106 21.37 -10.20 1.53
N LYS A 107 20.34 -11.03 1.30
CA LYS A 107 19.91 -11.42 -0.04
C LYS A 107 19.54 -10.21 -0.90
N PHE A 108 18.82 -9.24 -0.31
CA PHE A 108 18.43 -8.03 -1.02
C PHE A 108 19.62 -7.11 -1.33
N ALA A 109 20.61 -6.98 -0.42
CA ALA A 109 21.86 -6.28 -0.72
C ALA A 109 22.58 -6.89 -1.94
N SER A 110 22.62 -8.23 -2.02
CA SER A 110 23.21 -8.94 -3.17
C SER A 110 22.45 -8.67 -4.47
N VAL A 111 21.11 -8.58 -4.40
CA VAL A 111 20.28 -8.21 -5.55
C VAL A 111 20.67 -6.81 -6.06
N LEU A 112 20.77 -5.84 -5.15
CA LEU A 112 21.13 -4.44 -5.47
C LEU A 112 22.52 -4.34 -6.10
N LEU A 113 23.51 -5.05 -5.56
CA LEU A 113 24.87 -5.07 -6.11
C LEU A 113 24.93 -5.73 -7.50
N GLY A 114 23.96 -6.58 -7.83
CA GLY A 114 23.80 -7.14 -9.17
C GLY A 114 23.17 -6.17 -10.18
N ILE A 115 22.50 -5.10 -9.73
CA ILE A 115 21.90 -4.08 -10.61
C ILE A 115 22.98 -3.12 -11.11
N GLY A 116 23.88 -2.70 -10.21
CA GLY A 116 24.93 -1.74 -10.54
C GLY A 116 25.92 -1.53 -9.38
N GLN A 117 26.89 -0.64 -9.58
CA GLN A 117 27.85 -0.28 -8.55
C GLN A 117 27.29 0.81 -7.63
N PRO A 118 27.32 0.63 -6.30
CA PRO A 118 26.98 1.70 -5.37
C PRO A 118 27.88 2.92 -5.56
N LEU A 119 27.34 4.12 -5.30
CA LEU A 119 28.11 5.36 -5.30
C LEU A 119 29.23 5.33 -4.26
N TRP A 120 29.01 4.62 -3.16
CA TRP A 120 30.02 4.44 -2.12
C TRP A 120 29.78 3.16 -1.33
N THR A 121 30.86 2.54 -0.86
CA THR A 121 30.81 1.37 0.04
C THR A 121 31.80 1.56 1.19
N LYS A 122 31.31 1.44 2.43
CA LYS A 122 32.16 1.43 3.62
C LYS A 122 32.89 0.08 3.71
N ARG A 123 34.22 0.09 3.76
CA ARG A 123 35.00 -1.14 3.99
C ARG A 123 34.62 -1.76 5.35
N GLY A 124 34.27 -3.04 5.33
CA GLY A 124 34.13 -3.91 6.51
C GLY A 124 32.77 -3.95 7.20
N HIS A 125 31.76 -3.14 6.82
CA HIS A 125 30.44 -3.13 7.49
C HIS A 125 29.24 -3.25 6.53
N GLY A 126 29.46 -3.47 5.23
CA GLY A 126 28.36 -3.63 4.26
C GLY A 126 27.40 -2.43 4.14
N SER A 127 27.84 -1.24 4.56
CA SER A 127 27.07 0.00 4.41
C SER A 127 27.35 0.59 3.04
N HIS A 128 26.28 0.87 2.29
CA HIS A 128 26.35 1.36 0.92
C HIS A 128 25.63 2.70 0.77
N ILE A 129 26.11 3.56 -0.11
CA ILE A 129 25.30 4.64 -0.70
C ILE A 129 24.90 4.16 -2.08
N TRP A 130 23.62 3.85 -2.24
CA TRP A 130 23.06 3.24 -3.44
C TRP A 130 23.04 4.24 -4.62
N SER A 131 23.28 3.74 -5.84
CA SER A 131 23.09 4.51 -7.07
C SER A 131 21.62 4.87 -7.30
N PRO A 132 21.31 5.81 -8.21
CA PRO A 132 19.94 6.10 -8.60
C PRO A 132 19.15 4.84 -9.01
N ASP A 133 19.72 3.96 -9.83
CA ASP A 133 19.05 2.73 -10.29
C ASP A 133 18.79 1.75 -9.12
N GLN A 134 19.74 1.64 -8.19
CA GLN A 134 19.57 0.81 -7.00
C GLN A 134 18.52 1.40 -6.07
N ALA A 135 18.52 2.72 -5.86
CA ALA A 135 17.55 3.41 -5.02
C ALA A 135 16.14 3.41 -5.65
N GLY A 136 16.05 3.57 -6.98
CA GLY A 136 14.83 3.48 -7.77
C GLY A 136 14.20 2.09 -7.66
N PHE A 137 15.00 1.03 -7.84
CA PHE A 137 14.55 -0.34 -7.61
C PHE A 137 14.07 -0.55 -6.17
N ARG A 138 14.80 -0.05 -5.16
CA ARG A 138 14.37 -0.14 -3.75
C ARG A 138 13.02 0.52 -3.55
N PHE A 139 12.83 1.73 -4.06
CA PHE A 139 11.55 2.42 -3.97
C PHE A 139 10.43 1.62 -4.63
N CYS A 140 10.62 1.17 -5.87
CA CYS A 140 9.62 0.43 -6.63
C CYS A 140 9.30 -0.93 -6.03
N ALA A 141 10.29 -1.67 -5.53
CA ALA A 141 10.11 -2.92 -4.80
C ALA A 141 9.27 -2.74 -3.53
N GLY A 142 9.57 -1.71 -2.73
CA GLY A 142 8.80 -1.39 -1.52
C GLY A 142 7.38 -0.96 -1.85
N PHE A 143 7.23 -0.15 -2.90
CA PHE A 143 5.94 0.30 -3.37
C PHE A 143 5.07 -0.85 -3.90
N LEU A 144 5.63 -1.78 -4.68
CA LEU A 144 4.94 -2.98 -5.15
C LEU A 144 4.51 -3.89 -4.00
N ILE A 145 5.34 -4.09 -2.97
CA ILE A 145 4.94 -4.82 -1.75
C ILE A 145 3.71 -4.18 -1.10
N PHE A 146 3.70 -2.87 -0.99
CA PHE A 146 2.56 -2.14 -0.43
C PHE A 146 1.30 -2.30 -1.29
N VAL A 147 1.42 -2.10 -2.60
CA VAL A 147 0.30 -2.25 -3.54
C VAL A 147 -0.22 -3.69 -3.54
N ASP A 148 0.63 -4.71 -3.55
CA ASP A 148 0.25 -6.12 -3.49
C ASP A 148 -0.55 -6.44 -2.23
N ALA A 149 -0.10 -5.96 -1.06
CA ALA A 149 -0.80 -6.13 0.20
C ALA A 149 -2.19 -5.47 0.20
N VAL A 150 -2.28 -4.22 -0.27
CA VAL A 150 -3.56 -3.48 -0.31
C VAL A 150 -4.50 -4.05 -1.37
N ALA A 151 -4.01 -4.30 -2.58
CA ALA A 151 -4.78 -4.88 -3.68
C ALA A 151 -5.40 -6.24 -3.30
N SER A 152 -4.63 -7.07 -2.60
CA SER A 152 -5.06 -8.40 -2.13
C SER A 152 -6.31 -8.36 -1.25
N THR A 153 -6.55 -7.25 -0.55
CA THR A 153 -7.78 -7.06 0.23
C THR A 153 -9.02 -6.88 -0.65
N SER A 154 -8.87 -6.25 -1.82
CA SER A 154 -9.96 -6.02 -2.78
C SER A 154 -10.22 -7.24 -3.67
N ILE A 155 -9.16 -7.99 -4.05
CA ILE A 155 -9.28 -9.18 -4.92
C ILE A 155 -9.48 -10.49 -4.14
N GLN A 156 -9.30 -10.48 -2.82
CA GLN A 156 -9.37 -11.65 -1.93
C GLN A 156 -8.42 -12.79 -2.29
N GLU A 157 -7.21 -12.43 -2.69
CA GLU A 157 -6.15 -13.38 -3.02
C GLU A 157 -5.00 -13.28 -2.00
N THR A 158 -4.15 -14.31 -1.99
CA THR A 158 -2.89 -14.22 -1.25
C THR A 158 -1.96 -13.26 -1.99
N PRO A 159 -1.36 -12.27 -1.31
CA PRO A 159 -0.41 -11.37 -1.94
C PRO A 159 0.75 -12.13 -2.57
N THR A 160 1.04 -11.85 -3.84
CA THR A 160 2.01 -12.60 -4.64
C THR A 160 3.43 -12.45 -4.09
N LEU A 161 3.75 -11.26 -3.58
CA LEU A 161 5.07 -10.89 -3.09
C LEU A 161 5.28 -11.19 -1.60
N LEU A 162 4.27 -11.70 -0.89
CA LEU A 162 4.35 -12.01 0.55
C LEU A 162 5.59 -12.83 0.92
N LYS A 163 5.95 -13.81 0.08
CA LYS A 163 7.13 -14.69 0.28
C LYS A 163 8.46 -13.94 0.30
N TYR A 164 8.54 -12.74 -0.29
CA TYR A 164 9.74 -11.91 -0.33
C TYR A 164 9.83 -10.89 0.80
N HIS A 165 8.76 -10.70 1.59
CA HIS A 165 8.76 -9.74 2.70
C HIS A 165 9.91 -9.95 3.71
N PRO A 166 10.31 -11.18 4.08
CA PRO A 166 11.42 -11.40 5.01
C PRO A 166 12.80 -11.05 4.42
N ASP A 167 12.93 -11.14 3.10
CA ASP A 167 14.20 -10.89 2.39
C ASP A 167 14.45 -9.40 2.13
N ILE A 168 13.36 -8.63 1.98
CA ILE A 168 13.41 -7.26 1.45
C ILE A 168 13.08 -6.21 2.51
N LEU A 169 12.12 -6.48 3.40
CA LEU A 169 11.71 -5.50 4.40
C LEU A 169 12.63 -5.55 5.61
N ALA A 170 13.03 -4.37 6.09
CA ALA A 170 13.82 -4.26 7.30
C ALA A 170 13.05 -4.86 8.49
N ARG A 171 13.76 -5.60 9.34
CA ARG A 171 13.17 -6.18 10.56
C ARG A 171 12.68 -5.11 11.53
N ILE A 172 13.44 -4.02 11.61
CA ILE A 172 13.14 -2.88 12.47
C ILE A 172 12.83 -1.68 11.58
N ASP A 173 11.63 -1.14 11.73
CA ASP A 173 11.17 0.07 11.07
C ASP A 173 10.54 1.00 12.13
N GLU A 174 11.32 1.97 12.61
CA GLU A 174 10.91 2.90 13.67
C GLU A 174 10.31 4.20 13.12
N GLY A 175 9.98 4.28 11.83
CA GLY A 175 9.55 5.54 11.22
C GLY A 175 10.71 6.45 10.80
N THR A 176 11.96 5.97 10.89
CA THR A 176 13.17 6.71 10.52
C THR A 176 13.80 6.14 9.25
N SER A 177 14.11 7.03 8.30
CA SER A 177 14.83 6.65 7.09
C SER A 177 16.32 6.48 7.38
N VAL A 178 16.88 5.32 7.00
CA VAL A 178 18.32 5.01 7.02
C VAL A 178 18.77 4.77 5.59
N VAL A 179 19.54 5.72 5.07
CA VAL A 179 19.96 5.76 3.67
C VAL A 179 20.83 4.55 3.30
N SER A 180 21.62 4.06 4.25
CA SER A 180 22.63 3.04 4.02
C SER A 180 22.15 1.60 4.04
N ASP A 181 20.96 1.34 4.59
CA ASP A 181 20.42 -0.01 4.67
C ASP A 181 20.09 -0.51 3.27
N ALA A 182 20.21 -1.81 3.03
CA ALA A 182 19.70 -2.42 1.80
C ALA A 182 18.18 -2.58 1.93
N GLU A 183 17.75 -3.17 3.03
CA GLU A 183 16.36 -3.48 3.32
C GLU A 183 15.49 -2.23 3.36
N ILE A 184 14.22 -2.42 3.04
CA ILE A 184 13.26 -1.34 2.83
C ILE A 184 12.52 -1.05 4.13
N ARG A 185 12.32 0.24 4.41
CA ARG A 185 11.43 0.74 5.45
C ARG A 185 10.26 1.46 4.80
N LEU A 186 9.11 0.80 4.77
CA LEU A 186 7.88 1.30 4.17
C LEU A 186 7.40 2.59 4.85
N SER A 187 7.79 2.84 6.10
CA SER A 187 7.49 4.12 6.76
C SER A 187 8.03 5.33 6.00
N SER A 188 9.13 5.14 5.25
CA SER A 188 9.79 6.19 4.47
C SER A 188 9.23 6.34 3.05
N ILE A 189 8.42 5.37 2.59
CA ILE A 189 7.82 5.33 1.25
C ILE A 189 6.33 5.68 1.33
N VAL A 190 5.59 4.96 2.17
CA VAL A 190 4.11 5.05 2.28
C VAL A 190 3.64 5.55 3.65
N GLY A 191 4.57 5.94 4.53
CA GLY A 191 4.23 6.50 5.85
C GLY A 191 3.83 5.48 6.92
N CYS A 192 3.76 4.20 6.57
CA CYS A 192 3.34 3.10 7.45
C CYS A 192 4.49 2.11 7.70
N ARG A 193 4.71 1.73 8.96
CA ARG A 193 5.80 0.80 9.33
C ARG A 193 5.60 -0.59 8.75
N ASN A 194 6.71 -1.25 8.39
CA ASN A 194 6.75 -2.58 7.77
C ASN A 194 5.84 -3.64 8.41
N TRP A 195 5.78 -3.70 9.74
CA TRP A 195 5.04 -4.76 10.45
C TRP A 195 3.52 -4.68 10.20
N VAL A 196 2.96 -3.49 9.97
CA VAL A 196 1.54 -3.32 9.69
C VAL A 196 1.22 -3.82 8.29
N ILE A 197 2.00 -3.41 7.29
CA ILE A 197 1.79 -3.84 5.90
C ILE A 197 1.98 -5.35 5.77
N ARG A 198 2.97 -5.91 6.46
CA ARG A 198 3.13 -7.37 6.57
C ARG A 198 1.90 -8.04 7.19
N SER A 199 1.35 -7.46 8.27
CA SER A 199 0.14 -8.00 8.91
C SER A 199 -1.06 -7.98 7.96
N ILE A 200 -1.25 -6.89 7.20
CA ILE A 200 -2.34 -6.81 6.19
C ILE A 200 -2.19 -7.91 5.15
N ALA A 201 -0.98 -8.11 4.63
CA ALA A 201 -0.68 -9.16 3.67
C ALA A 201 -0.94 -10.57 4.24
N GLU A 202 -0.57 -10.82 5.51
CA GLU A 202 -0.84 -12.07 6.22
C GLU A 202 -2.34 -12.29 6.46
N ILE A 203 -3.11 -11.22 6.71
CA ILE A 203 -4.58 -11.30 6.84
C ILE A 203 -5.22 -11.66 5.50
N SER A 204 -4.76 -11.09 4.39
CA SER A 204 -5.25 -11.46 3.05
C SER A 204 -4.95 -12.92 2.69
N ALA A 205 -3.75 -13.40 3.05
CA ALA A 205 -3.41 -14.82 2.94
C ALA A 205 -4.33 -15.70 3.82
N LEU A 206 -4.65 -15.27 5.03
CA LEU A 206 -5.59 -15.95 5.93
C LEU A 206 -7.01 -15.99 5.36
N ASP A 207 -7.49 -14.89 4.77
CA ASP A 207 -8.82 -14.80 4.14
C ASP A 207 -8.94 -15.75 2.94
N SER A 208 -7.94 -15.72 2.06
CA SER A 208 -7.81 -16.63 0.91
C SER A 208 -7.79 -18.10 1.35
N TRP A 209 -6.99 -18.43 2.38
CA TRP A 209 -6.95 -19.77 2.97
C TRP A 209 -8.30 -20.19 3.56
N LYS A 210 -8.92 -19.33 4.38
CA LYS A 210 -10.22 -19.61 5.03
C LYS A 210 -11.28 -19.94 3.98
N ARG A 211 -11.33 -19.16 2.90
CA ARG A 211 -12.26 -19.37 1.79
C ARG A 211 -12.02 -20.72 1.10
N GLY A 212 -10.77 -21.06 0.80
CA GLY A 212 -10.42 -22.39 0.27
C GLY A 212 -10.81 -23.55 1.20
N GLN A 213 -10.69 -23.39 2.52
CA GLN A 213 -11.14 -24.39 3.49
C GLN A 213 -12.67 -24.51 3.56
N ILE A 214 -13.40 -23.40 3.42
CA ILE A 214 -14.87 -23.40 3.33
C ILE A 214 -15.33 -24.13 2.06
N GLU A 215 -14.72 -23.81 0.92
CA GLU A 215 -15.01 -24.46 -0.37
C GLU A 215 -14.73 -25.98 -0.31
N ALA A 216 -13.65 -26.38 0.37
CA ALA A 216 -13.31 -27.78 0.61
C ALA A 216 -14.08 -28.43 1.78
N ASN A 217 -15.02 -27.72 2.42
CA ASN A 217 -15.78 -28.14 3.60
C ASN A 217 -14.92 -28.75 4.72
N SER A 218 -13.73 -28.16 4.95
CA SER A 218 -12.68 -28.65 5.85
C SER A 218 -12.22 -27.60 6.88
N LEU A 219 -12.94 -26.47 6.98
CA LEU A 219 -12.58 -25.39 7.88
C LEU A 219 -12.57 -25.85 9.36
N SER A 220 -11.37 -25.84 9.95
CA SER A 220 -11.16 -25.94 11.39
C SER A 220 -11.20 -24.55 12.02
N VAL A 221 -12.14 -24.33 12.95
CA VAL A 221 -12.22 -23.08 13.72
C VAL A 221 -10.98 -22.91 14.61
N VAL A 222 -10.43 -24.01 15.14
CA VAL A 222 -9.22 -23.98 15.97
C VAL A 222 -8.03 -23.47 15.14
N ASP A 223 -7.82 -24.04 13.95
CA ASP A 223 -6.73 -23.64 13.06
C ASP A 223 -6.86 -22.18 12.61
N LEU A 224 -8.10 -21.72 12.36
CA LEU A 224 -8.37 -20.32 12.03
C LEU A 224 -7.97 -19.40 13.18
N VAL A 225 -8.36 -19.73 14.41
CA VAL A 225 -8.04 -18.94 15.61
C VAL A 225 -6.53 -18.94 15.88
N ASP A 226 -5.86 -20.08 15.75
CA ASP A 226 -4.43 -20.20 15.98
C ASP A 226 -3.63 -19.33 14.98
N ARG A 227 -3.97 -19.39 13.69
CA ARG A 227 -3.35 -18.54 12.65
C ARG A 227 -3.61 -17.06 12.90
N ALA A 228 -4.85 -16.69 13.22
CA ALA A 228 -5.24 -15.32 13.52
C ALA A 228 -4.52 -14.76 14.76
N SER A 229 -4.31 -15.59 15.79
CA SER A 229 -3.71 -15.18 17.06
C SER A 229 -2.27 -14.67 16.90
N GLY A 230 -1.50 -15.25 15.99
CA GLY A 230 -0.14 -14.76 15.68
C GLY A 230 -0.15 -13.32 15.18
N ILE A 231 -1.01 -13.05 14.20
CA ILE A 231 -1.19 -11.72 13.59
C ILE A 231 -1.74 -10.73 14.63
N ALA A 232 -2.80 -11.11 15.36
CA ALA A 232 -3.43 -10.26 16.37
C ALA A 232 -2.45 -9.83 17.47
N ASN A 233 -1.60 -10.76 17.94
CA ASN A 233 -0.58 -10.44 18.94
C ASN A 233 0.50 -9.52 18.38
N GLY A 234 0.94 -9.73 17.14
CA GLY A 234 1.87 -8.83 16.46
C GLY A 234 1.32 -7.40 16.38
N LEU A 235 0.07 -7.25 15.93
CA LEU A 235 -0.61 -5.96 15.85
C LEU A 235 -0.73 -5.28 17.21
N ARG A 236 -1.21 -6.01 18.23
CA ARG A 236 -1.40 -5.48 19.59
C ARG A 236 -0.08 -5.04 20.22
N ASN A 237 0.97 -5.83 20.08
CA ASN A 237 2.29 -5.49 20.62
C ASN A 237 2.86 -4.24 19.92
N GLY A 238 2.79 -4.17 18.59
CA GLY A 238 3.25 -3.00 17.82
C GLY A 238 2.50 -1.71 18.16
N ILE A 239 1.17 -1.78 18.38
CA ILE A 239 0.37 -0.65 18.85
C ILE A 239 0.85 -0.17 20.23
N LEU A 240 1.01 -1.10 21.18
CA LEU A 240 1.48 -0.78 22.53
C LEU A 240 2.89 -0.18 22.54
N GLU A 241 3.79 -0.67 21.70
CA GLU A 241 5.14 -0.12 21.56
C GLU A 241 5.11 1.34 21.07
N ILE A 242 4.27 1.66 20.09
CA ILE A 242 4.14 3.04 19.60
C ILE A 242 3.51 3.94 20.67
N GLN A 243 2.50 3.47 21.39
CA GLN A 243 1.81 4.24 22.43
C GLN A 243 2.70 4.49 23.66
N ASN A 244 3.55 3.53 24.03
CA ASN A 244 4.44 3.61 25.20
C ASN A 244 5.76 4.29 24.89
N CYS A 245 6.11 4.51 23.62
CA CYS A 245 7.28 5.28 23.25
C CYS A 245 7.09 6.72 23.77
N PRO A 246 7.92 7.21 24.70
CA PRO A 246 7.90 8.61 25.05
C PRO A 246 8.18 9.35 23.76
N ILE A 247 7.26 10.22 23.34
CA ILE A 247 7.55 11.20 22.29
C ILE A 247 8.70 12.01 22.87
N ALA A 248 9.94 11.63 22.57
CA ALA A 248 11.09 12.45 22.81
C ALA A 248 10.78 13.69 22.00
N GLY A 249 10.33 14.75 22.70
CA GLY A 249 10.26 16.07 22.11
C GLY A 249 11.59 16.26 21.43
N SER A 250 11.58 16.41 20.10
CA SER A 250 12.77 16.71 19.35
C SER A 250 13.52 17.81 20.12
N PRO A 251 14.83 17.66 20.41
CA PRO A 251 15.58 18.73 21.05
C PRO A 251 15.28 20.02 20.28
N PRO A 252 14.97 21.15 20.96
CA PRO A 252 14.51 22.37 20.30
C PRO A 252 15.49 22.92 19.24
N TYR A 253 16.71 22.40 19.20
CA TYR A 253 17.78 22.72 18.26
C TYR A 253 17.70 21.97 16.91
N LEU A 254 16.90 20.89 16.79
CA LEU A 254 16.64 20.17 15.53
C LEU A 254 15.33 20.60 14.84
N ASN A 255 14.57 21.51 15.46
CA ASN A 255 13.34 22.10 14.90
C ASN A 255 13.60 23.20 13.86
N HIS A 256 14.82 23.33 13.35
CA HIS A 256 15.08 24.13 12.15
C HIS A 256 14.62 23.34 10.92
N HIS A 257 13.30 23.26 10.73
CA HIS A 257 12.74 22.93 9.42
C HIS A 257 13.16 24.06 8.48
N ALA A 258 14.13 23.78 7.62
CA ALA A 258 14.33 24.60 6.44
C ALA A 258 12.99 24.66 5.68
N PRO A 259 12.66 25.78 5.02
CA PRO A 259 11.58 25.76 4.03
C PRO A 259 11.83 24.56 3.11
N PHE A 260 10.82 23.71 2.89
CA PHE A 260 10.88 22.47 2.09
C PHE A 260 11.46 21.21 2.74
N ASP A 261 11.62 21.15 4.07
CA ASP A 261 11.96 19.89 4.74
C ASP A 261 10.79 18.89 4.68
N MET A 262 10.78 18.06 3.62
CA MET A 262 9.76 17.04 3.31
C MET A 262 10.00 15.71 4.05
N ARG A 263 10.98 15.64 4.97
CA ARG A 263 11.30 14.39 5.65
C ARG A 263 10.13 13.99 6.56
N PRO A 264 9.65 12.72 6.52
CA PRO A 264 8.58 12.28 7.40
C PRO A 264 9.01 12.49 8.86
N SER A 265 8.25 13.30 9.61
CA SER A 265 8.44 13.37 11.05
C SER A 265 8.17 11.99 11.65
N PRO A 266 9.03 11.47 12.56
CA PRO A 266 8.76 10.21 13.27
C PRO A 266 7.39 10.19 13.96
N SER A 267 6.91 11.35 14.42
CA SER A 267 5.59 11.49 15.05
C SER A 267 4.44 11.35 14.05
N ALA A 268 4.58 11.87 12.83
CA ALA A 268 3.58 11.73 11.77
C ALA A 268 3.48 10.27 11.32
N SER A 269 4.63 9.62 11.05
CA SER A 269 4.66 8.19 10.69
C SER A 269 4.06 7.30 11.79
N SER A 270 4.27 7.64 13.07
CA SER A 270 3.69 6.89 14.18
C SER A 270 2.16 6.95 14.20
N LYS A 271 1.57 8.13 13.98
CA LYS A 271 0.09 8.27 13.90
C LYS A 271 -0.49 7.54 12.69
N SER A 272 0.09 7.72 11.51
CA SER A 272 -0.33 6.99 10.30
C SER A 272 -0.25 5.48 10.53
N THR A 273 0.85 5.00 11.12
CA THR A 273 1.02 3.57 11.44
C THR A 273 -0.05 3.08 12.41
N LEU A 274 -0.42 3.85 13.44
CA LEU A 274 -1.51 3.47 14.35
C LEU A 274 -2.85 3.36 13.62
N ILE A 275 -3.18 4.32 12.75
CA ILE A 275 -4.42 4.28 11.94
C ILE A 275 -4.45 3.01 11.08
N TRP A 276 -3.36 2.71 10.37
CA TRP A 276 -3.23 1.49 9.57
C TRP A 276 -3.33 0.21 10.43
N ALA A 277 -2.73 0.21 11.63
CA ALA A 277 -2.73 -0.94 12.53
C ALA A 277 -4.14 -1.24 13.08
N TYR A 278 -4.88 -0.23 13.51
CA TYR A 278 -6.27 -0.40 13.95
C TYR A 278 -7.17 -0.87 12.79
N ALA A 279 -6.95 -0.36 11.57
CA ALA A 279 -7.67 -0.84 10.39
C ALA A 279 -7.30 -2.30 10.04
N ALA A 280 -6.04 -2.70 10.22
CA ALA A 280 -5.63 -4.09 10.06
C ALA A 280 -6.29 -5.00 11.12
N GLN A 281 -6.45 -4.54 12.37
CA GLN A 281 -7.23 -5.27 13.38
C GLN A 281 -8.69 -5.43 12.97
N LEU A 282 -9.32 -4.36 12.45
CA LEU A 282 -10.69 -4.44 11.91
C LEU A 282 -10.79 -5.48 10.78
N TYR A 283 -9.83 -5.47 9.84
CA TYR A 283 -9.80 -6.46 8.76
C TYR A 283 -9.68 -7.88 9.32
N LEU A 284 -8.77 -8.13 10.25
CA LEU A 284 -8.62 -9.43 10.90
C LEU A 284 -9.91 -9.87 11.62
N THR A 285 -10.55 -8.97 12.37
CA THR A 285 -11.81 -9.27 13.05
C THR A 285 -12.90 -9.66 12.05
N VAL A 286 -13.00 -8.99 10.90
CA VAL A 286 -13.95 -9.35 9.82
C VAL A 286 -13.62 -10.71 9.22
N VAL A 287 -12.33 -10.99 8.95
CA VAL A 287 -11.90 -12.29 8.41
C VAL A 287 -12.20 -13.44 9.38
N VAL A 288 -12.01 -13.24 10.68
CA VAL A 288 -12.23 -14.31 11.68
C VAL A 288 -13.71 -14.46 12.03
N SER A 289 -14.36 -13.35 12.38
CA SER A 289 -15.70 -13.33 13.00
C SER A 289 -16.84 -12.98 12.04
N GLY A 290 -16.53 -12.57 10.80
CA GLY A 290 -17.51 -12.09 9.84
C GLY A 290 -17.90 -10.62 10.07
N TRP A 291 -18.89 -10.15 9.31
CA TRP A 291 -19.32 -8.75 9.32
C TRP A 291 -20.19 -8.43 10.54
N GLN A 292 -19.55 -8.08 11.66
CA GLN A 292 -20.22 -7.82 12.93
C GLN A 292 -20.03 -6.38 13.41
N LEU A 293 -20.94 -5.49 13.02
CA LEU A 293 -20.86 -4.08 13.40
C LEU A 293 -20.96 -3.88 14.92
N SER A 294 -21.81 -4.62 15.63
CA SER A 294 -21.98 -4.48 17.08
C SER A 294 -20.85 -5.09 17.93
N ASN A 295 -19.83 -5.68 17.31
CA ASN A 295 -18.70 -6.24 18.02
C ASN A 295 -17.92 -5.13 18.77
N THR A 296 -17.60 -5.37 20.04
CA THR A 296 -16.95 -4.37 20.92
C THR A 296 -15.55 -4.00 20.47
N GLU A 297 -14.78 -4.95 19.93
CA GLU A 297 -13.45 -4.70 19.37
C GLU A 297 -13.55 -3.84 18.11
N VAL A 298 -14.53 -4.13 17.25
CA VAL A 298 -14.81 -3.31 16.07
C VAL A 298 -15.14 -1.87 16.48
N ARG A 299 -16.03 -1.68 17.46
CA ARG A 299 -16.37 -0.34 17.96
C ARG A 299 -15.17 0.41 18.53
N ALA A 300 -14.36 -0.26 19.35
CA ALA A 300 -13.16 0.35 19.94
C ALA A 300 -12.17 0.81 18.85
N ASN A 301 -11.90 -0.03 17.86
CA ASN A 301 -10.96 0.29 16.77
C ASN A 301 -11.50 1.40 15.86
N VAL A 302 -12.79 1.41 15.52
CA VAL A 302 -13.42 2.50 14.74
C VAL A 302 -13.31 3.83 15.50
N ALA A 303 -13.62 3.85 16.80
CA ALA A 303 -13.50 5.05 17.63
C ALA A 303 -12.06 5.59 17.67
N GLN A 304 -11.07 4.71 17.88
CA GLN A 304 -9.65 5.11 17.86
C GLN A 304 -9.20 5.68 16.51
N ILE A 305 -9.66 5.09 15.41
CA ILE A 305 -9.36 5.60 14.06
C ILE A 305 -9.97 6.98 13.85
N ILE A 306 -11.23 7.20 14.26
CA ILE A 306 -11.88 8.51 14.18
C ILE A 306 -11.09 9.57 14.97
N GLU A 307 -10.70 9.26 16.21
CA GLU A 307 -9.89 10.16 17.04
C GLU A 307 -8.55 10.49 16.38
N LEU A 308 -7.85 9.49 15.84
CA LEU A 308 -6.56 9.70 15.17
C LEU A 308 -6.70 10.53 13.89
N PHE A 309 -7.75 10.32 13.10
CA PHE A 309 -8.02 11.07 11.88
C PHE A 309 -8.22 12.57 12.13
N GLN A 310 -8.75 12.96 13.31
CA GLN A 310 -8.86 14.38 13.68
C GLN A 310 -7.49 15.05 13.90
N THR A 311 -6.42 14.27 14.07
CA THR A 311 -5.09 14.79 14.38
C THR A 311 -4.10 14.71 13.22
N VAL A 312 -4.47 14.08 12.10
CA VAL A 312 -3.61 14.00 10.91
C VAL A 312 -3.88 15.19 9.99
N PRO A 313 -2.84 15.77 9.37
CA PRO A 313 -3.05 16.82 8.37
C PRO A 313 -3.83 16.32 7.16
N SER A 314 -4.69 17.18 6.58
CA SER A 314 -5.55 16.81 5.45
C SER A 314 -4.79 16.27 4.22
N TYR A 315 -3.54 16.71 4.00
CA TYR A 315 -2.72 16.23 2.88
C TYR A 315 -2.30 14.75 3.01
N GLN A 316 -2.36 14.17 4.22
CA GLN A 316 -2.02 12.77 4.46
C GLN A 316 -3.21 11.82 4.23
N LEU A 317 -4.43 12.34 4.10
CA LEU A 317 -5.64 11.51 4.01
C LEU A 317 -5.62 10.58 2.80
N ARG A 318 -4.98 10.99 1.69
CA ARG A 318 -4.85 10.15 0.50
C ARG A 318 -4.06 8.86 0.78
N ALA A 319 -2.93 8.97 1.49
CA ALA A 319 -2.13 7.82 1.93
C ALA A 319 -2.81 7.00 3.04
N LEU A 320 -4.00 7.41 3.47
CA LEU A 320 -4.84 6.73 4.45
C LEU A 320 -6.18 6.29 3.82
N ALA A 321 -6.27 6.21 2.48
CA ALA A 321 -7.50 5.82 1.79
C ALA A 321 -7.99 4.42 2.22
N TRP A 322 -7.13 3.41 2.22
CA TRP A 322 -7.49 2.07 2.70
C TRP A 322 -8.01 2.05 4.14
N PRO A 323 -7.27 2.54 5.17
CA PRO A 323 -7.78 2.49 6.54
C PRO A 323 -9.03 3.35 6.74
N LEU A 324 -9.17 4.47 6.02
CA LEU A 324 -10.37 5.28 6.01
C LEU A 324 -11.58 4.49 5.50
N CYS A 325 -11.40 3.75 4.40
CA CYS A 325 -12.47 2.94 3.82
C CYS A 325 -12.84 1.76 4.72
N VAL A 326 -11.85 1.04 5.27
CA VAL A 326 -12.10 -0.08 6.20
C VAL A 326 -12.92 0.37 7.42
N ALA A 327 -12.47 1.43 8.08
CA ALA A 327 -13.16 1.95 9.27
C ALA A 327 -14.53 2.55 8.92
N GLY A 328 -14.62 3.30 7.81
CA GLY A 328 -15.87 3.91 7.37
C GLY A 328 -16.92 2.88 6.97
N CYS A 329 -16.54 1.79 6.31
CA CYS A 329 -17.48 0.71 5.95
C CYS A 329 -18.06 0.04 7.21
N LEU A 330 -17.27 0.00 8.28
CA LEU A 330 -17.67 -0.53 9.59
C LEU A 330 -18.28 0.53 10.51
N ALA A 331 -18.42 1.79 10.10
CA ALA A 331 -19.01 2.85 10.94
C ALA A 331 -20.50 2.61 11.20
N LEU A 332 -20.99 3.05 12.37
CA LEU A 332 -22.42 3.20 12.67
C LEU A 332 -22.98 4.51 12.12
N GLU A 333 -24.31 4.62 12.03
CA GLU A 333 -25.00 5.86 11.59
C GLU A 333 -24.57 7.10 12.38
N SER A 334 -24.36 6.96 13.69
CA SER A 334 -23.90 8.06 14.54
C SER A 334 -22.47 8.54 14.21
N GLU A 335 -21.67 7.70 13.56
CA GLU A 335 -20.26 7.93 13.26
C GLU A 335 -20.04 8.49 11.84
N GLU A 336 -21.01 8.35 10.93
CA GLU A 336 -20.91 8.73 9.51
C GLU A 336 -20.50 10.21 9.32
N SER A 337 -21.07 11.10 10.13
CA SER A 337 -20.73 12.54 10.10
C SER A 337 -19.24 12.81 10.36
N SER A 338 -18.58 11.97 11.16
CA SER A 338 -17.15 12.10 11.45
C SER A 338 -16.31 11.82 10.21
N PHE A 339 -16.70 10.82 9.41
CA PHE A 339 -16.05 10.50 8.14
C PHE A 339 -16.36 11.55 7.07
N MET A 340 -17.62 11.97 6.94
CA MET A 340 -18.01 12.96 5.93
C MET A 340 -17.29 14.30 6.09
N THR A 341 -17.07 14.72 7.34
CA THR A 341 -16.32 15.95 7.65
C THR A 341 -14.87 15.90 7.12
N LEU A 342 -14.25 14.72 7.04
CA LEU A 342 -12.90 14.55 6.48
C LEU A 342 -12.83 14.86 4.99
N PHE A 343 -13.92 14.63 4.24
CA PHE A 343 -14.01 14.96 2.81
C PHE A 343 -14.39 16.42 2.57
N SER A 344 -15.25 16.99 3.42
CA SER A 344 -15.72 18.39 3.27
C SER A 344 -14.61 19.44 3.46
N ASN A 345 -13.58 19.12 4.25
CA ASN A 345 -12.48 20.03 4.56
C ASN A 345 -11.34 20.00 3.53
N GLN A 346 -11.53 19.35 2.38
CA GLN A 346 -10.49 19.18 1.37
C GLN A 346 -10.75 20.03 0.13
N GLY A 347 -9.68 20.62 -0.42
CA GLY A 347 -9.73 21.16 -1.77
C GLY A 347 -9.94 20.03 -2.79
N LYS A 348 -10.68 20.31 -3.87
CA LYS A 348 -11.05 19.31 -4.91
C LYS A 348 -9.87 18.53 -5.53
N VAL A 349 -8.65 19.10 -5.49
CA VAL A 349 -7.41 18.43 -5.95
C VAL A 349 -7.01 17.28 -5.02
N CYS A 350 -7.30 17.40 -3.73
CA CYS A 350 -6.97 16.39 -2.72
C CYS A 350 -7.94 15.22 -2.78
N THR A 351 -9.22 15.47 -3.09
CA THR A 351 -10.28 14.46 -3.12
C THR A 351 -10.28 13.58 -4.37
N ALA A 352 -9.66 13.98 -5.48
CA ALA A 352 -9.63 13.17 -6.70
C ALA A 352 -8.87 11.83 -6.51
N GLY A 353 -9.30 10.80 -7.24
CA GLY A 353 -8.76 9.44 -7.19
C GLY A 353 -9.31 8.64 -6.01
N ALA A 354 -8.44 7.88 -5.35
CA ALA A 354 -8.82 6.94 -4.28
C ALA A 354 -9.72 7.55 -3.18
N LEU A 355 -9.56 8.82 -2.80
CA LEU A 355 -10.41 9.43 -1.76
C LEU A 355 -11.86 9.65 -2.19
N ASP A 356 -12.11 10.00 -3.45
CA ASP A 356 -13.47 10.09 -3.97
C ASP A 356 -14.09 8.70 -4.12
N ASP A 357 -13.30 7.70 -4.50
CA ASP A 357 -13.73 6.31 -4.52
C ASP A 357 -14.12 5.84 -3.11
N VAL A 358 -13.31 6.15 -2.08
CA VAL A 358 -13.68 5.87 -0.68
C VAL A 358 -15.02 6.51 -0.35
N ARG A 359 -15.20 7.81 -0.60
CA ARG A 359 -16.46 8.51 -0.30
C ARG A 359 -17.66 7.81 -0.94
N GLN A 360 -17.56 7.45 -2.23
CA GLN A 360 -18.62 6.75 -2.95
C GLN A 360 -18.87 5.34 -2.39
N ILE A 361 -17.83 4.59 -2.04
CA ILE A 361 -17.95 3.27 -1.39
C ILE A 361 -18.69 3.41 -0.07
N LEU A 362 -18.29 4.36 0.78
CA LEU A 362 -18.91 4.59 2.09
C LEU A 362 -20.40 4.89 1.95
N GLU A 363 -20.76 5.83 1.07
CA GLU A 363 -22.15 6.20 0.81
C GLU A 363 -22.99 4.99 0.38
N GLN A 364 -22.48 4.15 -0.53
CA GLN A 364 -23.18 2.94 -0.98
C GLN A 364 -23.30 1.88 0.13
N VAL A 365 -22.22 1.61 0.86
CA VAL A 365 -22.22 0.63 1.97
C VAL A 365 -23.20 1.05 3.06
N TRP A 366 -23.26 2.34 3.39
CA TRP A 366 -24.20 2.86 4.39
C TRP A 366 -25.66 2.73 3.94
N GLN A 367 -25.95 2.97 2.66
CA GLN A 367 -27.29 2.81 2.09
C GLN A 367 -27.82 1.37 2.20
N ILE A 368 -26.98 0.37 1.98
CA ILE A 368 -27.38 -1.04 1.99
C ILE A 368 -27.12 -1.75 3.33
N ARG A 369 -26.63 -1.03 4.36
CA ARG A 369 -26.15 -1.62 5.62
C ARG A 369 -27.15 -2.60 6.26
N THR A 370 -28.44 -2.31 6.20
CA THR A 370 -29.51 -3.12 6.82
C THR A 370 -29.76 -4.45 6.12
N THR A 371 -29.28 -4.62 4.88
CA THR A 371 -29.44 -5.85 4.08
C THR A 371 -28.18 -6.71 4.06
N LEU A 372 -27.09 -6.27 4.70
CA LEU A 372 -25.81 -6.97 4.70
C LEU A 372 -25.86 -8.20 5.61
N HIS A 373 -25.53 -9.37 5.05
CA HIS A 373 -25.45 -10.61 5.82
C HIS A 373 -24.06 -10.81 6.43
N ALA A 374 -24.04 -11.09 7.74
CA ALA A 374 -22.81 -11.25 8.52
C ALA A 374 -21.84 -12.32 7.98
N SER A 375 -22.37 -13.36 7.33
CA SER A 375 -21.60 -14.50 6.83
C SER A 375 -21.07 -14.37 5.41
N THR A 376 -21.67 -13.50 4.59
CA THR A 376 -21.30 -13.35 3.17
C THR A 376 -20.64 -12.01 2.88
N TRP A 377 -20.94 -10.98 3.67
CA TRP A 377 -20.37 -9.65 3.46
C TRP A 377 -18.96 -9.56 4.05
N ASN A 378 -18.06 -8.91 3.32
CA ASN A 378 -16.66 -8.73 3.68
C ASN A 378 -16.10 -7.42 3.07
N LEU A 379 -14.85 -7.07 3.36
CA LEU A 379 -14.25 -5.83 2.85
C LEU A 379 -14.08 -5.80 1.34
N ALA A 380 -13.79 -6.93 0.68
CA ALA A 380 -13.72 -6.98 -0.77
C ALA A 380 -15.08 -6.67 -1.43
N SER A 381 -16.17 -7.09 -0.80
CA SER A 381 -17.53 -6.73 -1.22
C SER A 381 -17.75 -5.22 -1.14
N CYS A 382 -17.26 -4.56 -0.08
CA CYS A 382 -17.24 -3.10 0.01
C CYS A 382 -16.40 -2.47 -1.11
N PHE A 383 -15.17 -2.96 -1.32
CA PHE A 383 -14.23 -2.37 -2.29
C PHE A 383 -14.63 -2.61 -3.75
N SER A 384 -15.57 -3.51 -4.00
CA SER A 384 -16.13 -3.81 -5.31
C SER A 384 -17.55 -3.27 -5.51
N ILE A 385 -18.11 -2.55 -4.53
CA ILE A 385 -19.51 -2.08 -4.57
C ILE A 385 -19.79 -1.12 -5.74
N LEU A 386 -18.74 -0.49 -6.30
CA LEU A 386 -18.83 0.39 -7.46
C LEU A 386 -18.78 -0.35 -8.80
N GLY A 387 -18.83 -1.68 -8.80
CA GLY A 387 -18.89 -2.55 -9.98
C GLY A 387 -17.58 -3.25 -10.34
N SER A 388 -16.44 -2.76 -9.82
CA SER A 388 -15.12 -3.37 -9.96
C SER A 388 -14.27 -3.15 -8.70
N PRO A 389 -13.27 -4.00 -8.43
CA PRO A 389 -12.36 -3.81 -7.30
C PRO A 389 -11.56 -2.50 -7.42
N VAL A 390 -11.61 -1.68 -6.37
CA VAL A 390 -10.84 -0.44 -6.27
C VAL A 390 -9.51 -0.68 -5.54
N LEU A 391 -8.43 -0.05 -6.02
CA LEU A 391 -7.14 0.02 -5.33
C LEU A 391 -7.10 1.25 -4.43
N LEU A 392 -7.06 1.03 -3.11
CA LEU A 392 -7.12 2.08 -2.08
C LEU A 392 -5.74 2.38 -1.49
N ALA A 393 -4.70 2.41 -2.33
CA ALA A 393 -3.30 2.57 -1.95
C ALA A 393 -2.90 4.03 -1.68
#